data_AF-A0A1C4KX12-F1
#
_entry.id   AF-A0A1C4KX12-F1
#
_cell.length_a   1.000
_cell.length_b   1.000
_cell.length_c   1.000
_cell.angle_alpha   90.00
_cell.angle_beta   90.00
_cell.angle_gamma   90.00
#
_symmetry.space_group_name_H-M   'P 1'
#
loop_
_entity.id
_entity.type
_entity.pdbx_description
1 polymer ?
#
loop_
_entity_poly.entity_id
_entity_poly.type
_entity_poly.pdbx_seq_one_letter_code
_entity_poly.pdbx_strand_id
1 'polypeptide(L)'
;MDEIRDWTLIAKARGLRHTHWCHLTADTEDELHAFAARLGLRRSWFQTRALHAYLRWRTQNARHPDVLAAQRRERACIRSERGLRWGGRPMPAAT
;
A
#
# COMPACT_ATOMS: atom_id res chain seq x y z
N MET A 1 -24.86 5.91 19.05
CA MET A 1 -23.89 5.53 18.00
C MET A 1 -24.64 4.64 17.01
N ASP A 2 -25.41 5.21 16.09
CA ASP A 2 -26.03 4.41 15.01
C ASP A 2 -26.54 5.33 13.92
N GLU A 3 -25.65 5.66 12.99
CA GLU A 3 -26.02 6.08 11.65
C GLU A 3 -25.41 5.03 10.72
N ILE A 4 -26.23 4.06 10.29
CA ILE A 4 -25.80 3.08 9.29
C ILE A 4 -25.68 3.82 7.97
N ARG A 5 -24.46 4.26 7.64
CA ARG A 5 -24.14 4.85 6.34
C ARG A 5 -23.88 3.76 5.33
N ASP A 6 -24.77 3.62 4.35
CA ASP A 6 -24.55 2.77 3.19
C ASP A 6 -23.61 3.47 2.18
N TRP A 7 -22.35 3.06 2.20
CA TRP A 7 -21.33 3.55 1.26
C TRP A 7 -21.29 2.76 -0.06
N THR A 8 -22.14 1.74 -0.23
CA THR A 8 -22.12 0.83 -1.39
C THR A 8 -22.33 1.60 -2.69
N LEU A 9 -23.23 2.58 -2.71
CA LEU A 9 -23.51 3.41 -3.88
C LEU A 9 -22.28 4.21 -4.32
N ILE A 10 -21.61 4.86 -3.37
CA ILE A 10 -20.40 5.66 -3.63
C ILE A 10 -19.23 4.76 -4.04
N ALA A 11 -19.11 3.58 -3.44
CA ALA A 11 -18.07 2.61 -3.77
C ALA A 11 -18.21 2.07 -5.21
N LYS A 12 -19.44 1.73 -5.63
CA LYS A 12 -19.76 1.30 -7.00
C LYS A 12 -19.47 2.39 -8.02
N ALA A 13 -19.88 3.63 -7.74
CA ALA A 13 -19.61 4.78 -8.60
C ALA A 13 -18.09 5.04 -8.80
N ARG A 14 -17.27 4.70 -7.80
CA ARG A 14 -15.80 4.79 -7.87
C ARG A 14 -15.11 3.58 -8.51
N GLY A 15 -15.86 2.58 -8.97
CA GLY A 15 -15.31 1.38 -9.63
C GLY A 15 -14.53 0.45 -8.70
N LEU A 16 -14.81 0.47 -7.40
CA LEU A 16 -14.19 -0.46 -6.45
C LEU A 16 -14.67 -1.89 -6.69
N ARG A 17 -13.73 -2.85 -6.73
CA ARG A 17 -14.01 -4.27 -6.96
C ARG A 17 -14.81 -4.92 -5.83
N HIS A 18 -14.67 -4.43 -4.61
CA HIS A 18 -15.38 -4.93 -3.44
C HIS A 18 -16.04 -3.75 -2.73
N THR A 19 -17.32 -3.89 -2.39
CA THR A 19 -18.17 -2.79 -1.91
C THR A 19 -18.78 -3.05 -0.54
N HIS A 20 -18.63 -4.27 -0.01
CA HIS A 20 -19.13 -4.68 1.30
C HIS A 20 -17.96 -4.95 2.23
N TRP A 21 -17.68 -4.00 3.12
CA TRP A 21 -16.66 -4.13 4.16
C TRP A 21 -17.23 -3.65 5.50
N CYS A 22 -16.79 -4.31 6.57
CA CYS A 22 -17.09 -3.90 7.94
C CYS A 22 -15.78 -3.61 8.65
N HIS A 23 -15.73 -2.55 9.45
CA HIS A 23 -14.60 -2.32 10.36
C HIS A 23 -14.83 -3.12 11.63
N LEU A 24 -13.85 -3.92 12.03
CA LEU A 24 -13.81 -4.55 13.36
C LEU A 24 -13.02 -3.64 14.30
N THR A 25 -13.62 -3.30 15.44
CA THR A 25 -12.99 -2.50 16.50
C THR A 25 -13.09 -3.25 17.82
N ALA A 26 -12.04 -3.22 18.60
CA ALA A 26 -12.02 -3.70 19.97
C ALA A 26 -11.22 -2.71 20.84
N ASP A 27 -11.39 -2.80 22.15
CA ASP A 27 -10.72 -1.89 23.09
C ASP A 27 -9.22 -2.22 23.22
N THR A 28 -8.84 -3.47 22.92
CA THR A 28 -7.43 -3.90 22.90
C THR A 28 -7.08 -4.63 21.60
N GLU A 29 -5.79 -4.55 21.22
CA GLU A 29 -5.30 -5.24 20.02
C GLU A 29 -5.38 -6.76 20.17
N ASP A 30 -5.11 -7.29 21.37
CA ASP A 30 -5.15 -8.72 21.64
C ASP A 30 -6.57 -9.29 21.52
N GLU A 31 -7.57 -8.58 22.03
CA GLU A 31 -8.97 -8.94 21.87
C GLU A 31 -9.39 -8.94 20.39
N LEU A 32 -8.98 -7.91 19.63
CA LEU A 32 -9.24 -7.82 18.19
C LEU A 32 -8.64 -9.03 17.45
N HIS A 33 -7.39 -9.39 17.75
CA HIS A 33 -6.73 -10.54 17.12
C HIS A 33 -7.37 -11.86 17.52
N ALA A 34 -7.76 -12.03 18.78
CA ALA A 34 -8.45 -13.23 19.26
C ALA A 34 -9.81 -13.40 18.56
N PHE A 35 -10.56 -12.31 18.41
CA PHE A 35 -11.83 -12.32 17.68
C PHE A 35 -11.63 -12.61 16.19
N ALA A 36 -10.65 -11.96 15.55
CA ALA A 36 -10.33 -12.18 14.14
C ALA A 36 -9.90 -13.64 13.87
N ALA A 37 -9.15 -14.26 14.78
CA ALA A 37 -8.77 -15.67 14.68
C ALA A 37 -9.99 -16.59 14.73
N ARG A 38 -10.99 -16.28 15.55
CA ARG A 38 -12.25 -17.04 15.64
C ARG A 38 -13.10 -16.94 14.36
N LEU A 39 -12.95 -15.86 13.59
CA LEU A 39 -13.53 -15.70 12.26
C LEU A 39 -12.70 -16.35 11.13
N GLY A 40 -11.53 -16.91 11.44
CA GLY A 40 -10.62 -17.49 10.45
C GLY A 40 -9.79 -16.46 9.67
N LEU A 41 -9.71 -15.21 10.16
CA LEU A 41 -8.90 -14.17 9.53
C LEU A 41 -7.42 -14.34 9.88
N ARG A 42 -6.53 -13.97 8.94
CA ARG A 42 -5.08 -14.05 9.14
C ARG A 42 -4.57 -12.85 9.94
N ARG A 43 -3.72 -13.09 10.95
CA ARG A 43 -3.07 -12.02 11.74
C ARG A 43 -2.29 -11.02 10.87
N SER A 44 -1.69 -11.50 9.77
CA SER A 44 -0.97 -10.66 8.80
C SER A 44 -1.83 -9.66 8.03
N TRP A 45 -3.16 -9.78 8.08
CA TRP A 45 -4.09 -8.82 7.47
C TRP A 45 -4.35 -7.60 8.37
N PHE A 46 -3.93 -7.66 9.63
CA PHE A 46 -4.05 -6.53 10.54
C PHE A 46 -3.21 -5.35 10.05
N GLN A 47 -3.86 -4.19 9.92
CA GLN A 47 -3.20 -2.95 9.54
C GLN A 47 -2.91 -2.12 10.79
N THR A 48 -1.66 -2.15 11.24
CA THR A 48 -1.23 -1.37 12.40
C THR A 48 -1.39 0.13 12.15
N ARG A 49 -1.55 0.92 13.22
CA ARG A 49 -1.62 2.40 13.11
C ARG A 49 -0.41 2.99 12.40
N ALA A 50 0.79 2.44 12.66
CA ALA A 50 2.03 2.87 12.01
C ALA A 50 2.02 2.58 10.50
N LEU A 51 1.59 1.38 10.10
CA LEU A 51 1.44 1.03 8.69
C LEU A 51 0.41 1.94 8.00
N HIS A 52 -0.74 2.17 8.65
CA HIS A 52 -1.78 3.03 8.11
C HIS A 52 -1.32 4.50 7.97
N ALA A 53 -0.55 5.02 8.93
CA ALA A 53 0.06 6.34 8.84
C ALA A 53 1.06 6.43 7.68
N TYR A 54 1.93 5.43 7.53
CA TYR A 54 2.88 5.35 6.43
C TYR A 54 2.17 5.28 5.07
N LEU A 55 1.15 4.43 4.92
CA LEU A 55 0.41 4.30 3.66
C LEU A 55 -0.33 5.59 3.29
N ARG A 56 -0.89 6.30 4.28
CA ARG A 56 -1.49 7.63 4.07
C ARG A 56 -0.46 8.64 3.59
N TRP A 57 0.68 8.75 4.29
CA TRP A 57 1.77 9.65 3.90
C TRP A 57 2.27 9.32 2.49
N ARG A 58 2.53 8.04 2.19
CA ARG A 58 2.98 7.58 0.87
C ARG A 58 2.00 7.96 -0.22
N THR A 59 0.71 7.78 0.02
CA THR A 59 -0.35 8.10 -0.96
C THR A 59 -0.42 9.60 -1.21
N GLN A 60 -0.34 10.42 -0.17
CA GLN A 60 -0.34 11.88 -0.28
C GLN A 60 0.91 12.41 -0.99
N ASN A 61 2.07 11.81 -0.73
CA ASN A 61 3.36 12.24 -1.27
C ASN A 61 3.76 11.50 -2.57
N ALA A 62 2.86 10.72 -3.16
CA ALA A 62 3.15 9.91 -4.36
C ALA A 62 3.61 10.75 -5.56
N ARG A 63 3.26 12.04 -5.60
CA ARG A 63 3.67 13.00 -6.64
C ARG A 63 4.66 14.06 -6.14
N HIS A 64 5.22 13.89 -4.95
CA HIS A 64 6.16 14.86 -4.40
C HIS A 64 7.43 14.92 -5.27
N PRO A 65 7.89 16.11 -5.70
CA PRO A 65 9.04 16.25 -6.59
C PRO A 65 10.28 15.49 -6.12
N ASP A 66 10.59 15.57 -4.82
CA ASP A 66 11.76 14.90 -4.24
C ASP A 66 11.64 13.38 -4.24
N VAL A 67 10.44 12.84 -4.00
CA VAL A 67 10.20 11.39 -4.07
C VAL A 67 10.38 10.90 -5.50
N LEU A 68 9.90 11.66 -6.49
CA LEU A 68 10.08 11.34 -7.90
C LEU A 68 11.55 11.46 -8.33
N ALA A 69 12.27 12.48 -7.83
CA ALA A 69 13.70 12.66 -8.07
C ALA A 69 14.52 11.50 -7.48
N ALA A 70 14.22 11.09 -6.24
CA ALA A 70 14.84 9.94 -5.59
C ALA A 70 14.61 8.65 -6.37
N GLN A 71 13.37 8.35 -6.77
CA GLN A 71 13.05 7.17 -7.58
C GLN A 71 13.75 7.18 -8.96
N ARG A 72 13.91 8.36 -9.58
CA ARG A 72 14.64 8.48 -10.85
C ARG A 72 16.12 8.16 -10.66
N ARG A 73 16.74 8.63 -9.58
CA ARG A 73 18.14 8.33 -9.22
C ARG A 73 18.33 6.84 -8.92
N GLU A 74 17.45 6.24 -8.14
CA GLU A 74 17.48 4.81 -7.82
C GLU A 74 17.39 3.94 -9.09
N ARG A 75 16.44 4.22 -9.99
CA ARG A 75 16.37 3.52 -11.28
C ARG A 75 17.62 3.72 -12.15
N ALA A 76 18.28 4.86 -12.05
CA ALA A 76 19.56 5.09 -12.74
C ALA A 76 20.68 4.24 -12.11
N CYS A 77 20.72 4.14 -10.78
CA CYS A 77 21.66 3.30 -10.04
C CYS A 77 21.51 1.83 -10.42
N ILE A 78 20.30 1.28 -10.28
CA ILE A 78 19.97 -0.12 -10.65
C ILE A 78 20.34 -0.40 -12.10
N ARG A 79 20.13 0.56 -13.01
CA ARG A 79 20.49 0.42 -14.41
C ARG A 79 22.01 0.33 -14.61
N SER A 80 22.77 1.19 -13.94
CA SER A 80 24.24 1.20 -13.99
C SER A 80 24.82 -0.08 -13.41
N GLU A 81 24.31 -0.53 -12.26
CA GLU A 81 24.71 -1.78 -11.60
C GLU A 81 24.43 -3.01 -12.48
N ARG A 82 23.29 -3.03 -13.16
CA ARG A 82 22.94 -4.10 -14.10
C ARG A 82 23.65 -3.97 -15.46
N GLY A 83 24.43 -2.92 -15.67
CA GLY A 83 25.09 -2.62 -16.94
C GLY A 83 24.10 -2.48 -18.11
N LEU A 84 22.87 -2.01 -17.87
CA LEU A 84 21.83 -1.94 -18.92
C LEU A 84 21.80 -0.53 -19.53
N ARG A 85 21.68 -0.42 -20.85
CA ARG A 85 21.33 0.86 -21.51
C ARG A 85 19.80 1.04 -21.56
N TRP A 86 19.34 2.26 -21.85
CA TRP A 86 17.93 2.48 -22.23
C TRP A 86 17.49 1.56 -23.40
N GLY A 87 16.43 0.78 -23.18
CA GLY A 87 15.99 -0.28 -24.11
C GLY A 87 16.58 -1.67 -23.83
N GLY A 88 17.26 -1.89 -22.70
CA GLY A 88 17.60 -3.23 -22.19
C GLY A 88 18.85 -3.89 -22.79
N ARG A 89 19.63 -3.18 -23.60
CA ARG A 89 20.88 -3.74 -24.17
C ARG A 89 22.04 -3.59 -23.17
N PRO A 90 22.81 -4.64 -22.89
CA PRO A 90 23.95 -4.56 -21.97
C PRO A 90 25.06 -3.63 -22.50
N MET A 91 25.78 -3.01 -21.57
CA MET A 91 26.93 -2.14 -21.82
C MET A 91 28.11 -3.00 -22.28
N PRO A 92 28.90 -2.55 -23.28
CA PRO A 92 30.10 -3.26 -23.70
C PRO A 92 31.12 -3.30 -22.56
N ALA A 93 31.82 -4.42 -22.41
CA ALA A 93 32.90 -4.56 -21.43
C ALA A 93 34.06 -3.63 -21.80
N ALA A 94 34.57 -2.87 -20.83
CA ALA A 94 35.77 -2.05 -21.01
C ALA A 94 36.94 -2.99 -21.32
N THR A 95 37.60 -2.75 -22.47
CA THR A 95 38.80 -3.47 -22.93
C THR A 95 40.04 -2.78 -22.40
#